data_AF-A0A2P9GZX6-F1
#
_entry.id   AF-A0A2P9GZX6-F1
#
_cell.length_a   1.000
_cell.length_b   1.000
_cell.length_c   1.000
_cell.angle_alpha   90.00
_cell.angle_beta   90.00
_cell.angle_gamma   90.00
#
_symmetry.space_group_name_H-M   'P 1'
#
loop_
_entity.id
_entity.type
_entity.pdbx_description
1 polymer ?
#
loop_
_entity_poly.entity_id
_entity_poly.type
_entity_poly.pdbx_seq_one_letter_code
_entity_poly.pdbx_strand_id
1 'polypeptide(L)'
;MNLIHGLKEFFSFGSPHKPTLPFSVLFKKFRSILERNNRILELMADMGDKLGGEYVFDSQYVLDISEKIGDLVFKLISDLSVMTQNENVELFIAFERIQHDIQEELAGKRAFPMTRPAVLLDELNGDLNEESGT
;
A
#
# COMPACT_ATOMS: atom_id res chain seq x y z
N MET A 1 -19.16 49.78 40.76
CA MET A 1 -18.25 50.63 39.96
C MET A 1 -17.43 49.72 39.06
N ASN A 2 -17.39 50.03 37.77
CA ASN A 2 -17.08 49.14 36.65
C ASN A 2 -15.68 48.50 36.65
N LEU A 3 -15.61 47.18 36.44
CA LEU A 3 -14.37 46.45 36.10
C LEU A 3 -14.56 45.34 35.03
N ILE A 4 -15.72 45.27 34.37
CA ILE A 4 -16.06 44.16 33.44
C ILE A 4 -16.37 44.64 32.01
N HIS A 5 -15.75 45.74 31.55
CA HIS A 5 -15.96 46.23 30.18
C HIS A 5 -14.75 46.10 29.25
N GLY A 6 -13.62 45.57 29.74
CA GLY A 6 -12.37 45.45 28.96
C GLY A 6 -12.01 44.04 28.48
N LEU A 7 -12.76 42.99 28.86
CA LEU A 7 -12.36 41.59 28.61
C LEU A 7 -13.10 40.91 27.45
N LYS A 8 -13.96 41.63 26.73
CA LYS A 8 -14.81 41.06 25.67
C LYS A 8 -14.30 41.30 24.23
N GLU A 9 -13.22 42.07 24.06
CA GLU A 9 -12.66 42.36 22.73
C GLU A 9 -11.47 41.47 22.33
N PHE A 10 -10.92 40.65 23.24
CA PHE A 10 -9.77 39.79 22.92
C PHE A 10 -10.12 38.35 22.52
N PHE A 11 -11.36 37.91 22.72
CA PHE A 11 -11.80 36.54 22.42
C PHE A 11 -12.57 36.41 21.09
N SER A 12 -12.31 37.31 20.14
CA SER A 12 -12.67 37.11 18.74
C SER A 12 -11.42 36.86 17.89
N PHE A 13 -10.61 35.86 18.27
CA PHE A 13 -9.70 35.24 17.32
C PHE A 13 -10.54 34.36 16.39
N GLY A 14 -11.00 34.96 15.29
CA GLY A 14 -11.64 34.25 14.20
C GLY A 14 -10.77 33.09 13.76
N SER A 15 -11.38 31.92 13.59
CA SER A 15 -10.74 30.75 13.00
C SER A 15 -10.03 31.20 11.72
N PRO A 16 -8.72 30.96 11.55
CA PRO A 16 -8.03 31.30 10.31
C PRO A 16 -8.79 30.60 9.20
N HIS A 17 -9.40 31.38 8.31
CA HIS A 17 -10.13 30.86 7.16
C HIS A 17 -9.13 30.02 6.36
N LYS A 18 -9.24 28.69 6.41
CA LYS A 18 -8.35 27.80 5.67
C LYS A 18 -8.37 28.26 4.21
N PRO A 19 -7.21 28.58 3.61
CA PRO A 19 -7.20 29.12 2.25
C PRO A 19 -7.84 28.11 1.32
N THR A 20 -8.93 28.53 0.66
CA THR A 20 -9.67 27.68 -0.27
C THR A 20 -8.83 27.51 -1.54
N LEU A 21 -8.52 26.27 -1.89
CA LEU A 21 -7.78 25.97 -3.12
C LEU A 21 -8.63 26.34 -4.34
N PRO A 22 -8.04 26.93 -5.40
CA PRO A 22 -8.77 27.21 -6.63
C PRO A 22 -9.35 25.93 -7.24
N PHE A 23 -10.56 26.00 -7.81
CA PHE A 23 -11.20 24.86 -8.47
C PHE A 23 -10.32 24.22 -9.54
N SER A 24 -9.56 25.01 -10.30
CA SER A 24 -8.62 24.51 -11.31
C SER A 24 -7.55 23.59 -10.72
N VAL A 25 -7.07 23.89 -9.51
CA VAL A 25 -6.11 23.06 -8.78
C VAL A 25 -6.78 21.78 -8.32
N LEU A 26 -7.94 21.87 -7.67
CA LEU A 26 -8.71 20.70 -7.21
C LEU A 26 -9.05 19.77 -8.37
N PHE A 27 -9.53 20.32 -9.49
CA PHE A 27 -9.87 19.56 -10.69
C PHE A 27 -8.65 18.88 -11.32
N LYS A 28 -7.50 19.57 -11.34
CA LYS A 28 -6.24 18.97 -11.80
C LYS A 28 -5.81 17.80 -10.89
N LYS A 29 -5.87 17.98 -9.57
CA LYS A 29 -5.55 16.92 -8.60
C LYS A 29 -6.49 15.73 -8.73
N PHE A 30 -7.78 15.97 -8.85
CA PHE A 30 -8.77 14.92 -9.08
C PHE A 30 -8.47 14.09 -10.35
N ARG A 31 -8.18 14.75 -11.48
CA ARG A 31 -7.78 14.04 -12.71
C ARG A 31 -6.50 13.24 -12.52
N SER A 32 -5.48 13.80 -11.87
CA SER A 32 -4.24 13.08 -11.57
C SER A 32 -4.46 11.86 -10.68
N ILE A 33 -5.39 11.92 -9.71
CA ILE A 33 -5.78 10.77 -8.89
C ILE A 33 -6.38 9.67 -9.77
N LEU A 34 -7.34 10.01 -10.65
CA LEU A 34 -7.97 9.03 -11.55
C LEU A 34 -6.96 8.39 -12.52
N GLU A 35 -6.09 9.20 -13.13
CA GLU A 35 -5.05 8.72 -14.03
C GLU A 35 -4.09 7.75 -13.33
N ARG A 36 -3.64 8.08 -12.11
CA ARG A 36 -2.78 7.20 -11.31
C ARG A 36 -3.49 5.92 -10.90
N ASN A 37 -4.75 6.00 -10.47
CA ASN A 37 -5.53 4.84 -10.07
C ASN A 37 -5.69 3.84 -11.24
N ASN A 38 -6.07 4.35 -12.41
CA ASN A 38 -6.17 3.52 -13.62
C ASN A 38 -4.82 2.88 -13.94
N ARG A 39 -3.72 3.64 -13.85
CA ARG A 39 -2.39 3.10 -14.13
C ARG A 39 -1.97 2.02 -13.13
N ILE A 40 -2.30 2.16 -11.85
CA ILE A 40 -2.05 1.14 -10.82
C ILE A 40 -2.83 -0.13 -11.17
N LEU A 41 -4.11 -0.01 -11.52
CA LEU A 41 -4.95 -1.16 -11.87
C LEU A 41 -4.45 -1.88 -13.13
N GLU A 42 -3.99 -1.15 -14.15
CA GLU A 42 -3.36 -1.73 -15.33
C GLU A 42 -2.09 -2.53 -14.99
N LEU A 43 -1.24 -1.99 -14.10
CA LEU A 43 -0.03 -2.69 -13.67
C LEU A 43 -0.38 -3.95 -12.88
N MET A 44 -1.39 -3.89 -12.00
CA MET A 44 -1.87 -5.06 -11.26
C MET A 44 -2.47 -6.13 -12.18
N ALA A 45 -3.20 -5.72 -13.23
CA ALA A 45 -3.72 -6.65 -14.24
C ALA A 45 -2.59 -7.32 -15.02
N ASP A 46 -1.59 -6.57 -15.50
CA ASP A 46 -0.40 -7.10 -16.19
C ASP A 46 0.37 -8.11 -15.31
N MET A 47 0.53 -7.81 -14.01
CA MET A 47 1.12 -8.76 -13.07
C MET A 47 0.28 -10.03 -12.92
N GLY A 48 -1.05 -9.89 -12.83
CA GLY A 48 -1.99 -11.01 -12.74
C GLY A 48 -1.93 -11.93 -13.95
N ASP A 49 -1.88 -11.35 -15.16
CA ASP A 49 -1.76 -12.10 -16.41
C ASP A 49 -0.43 -12.89 -16.46
N LYS A 50 0.67 -12.27 -16.01
CA LYS A 50 1.99 -12.93 -15.94
C LYS A 50 2.05 -14.04 -14.90
N LEU A 51 1.33 -13.92 -13.79
CA LEU A 51 1.18 -15.00 -12.80
C LEU A 51 0.37 -16.19 -13.36
N GLY A 52 -0.48 -15.97 -14.36
CA GLY A 52 -1.27 -17.01 -15.03
C GLY A 52 -0.45 -18.04 -15.82
N GLY A 53 0.86 -17.84 -15.97
CA GLY A 53 1.79 -18.84 -16.52
C GLY A 53 2.00 -18.76 -18.03
N GLU A 54 1.36 -17.83 -18.73
CA GLU A 54 1.60 -17.60 -20.17
C GLU A 54 2.89 -16.81 -20.46
N TYR A 55 3.54 -16.27 -19.42
CA TYR A 55 4.74 -15.44 -19.55
C TYR A 55 5.81 -15.78 -18.50
N VAL A 56 7.07 -15.76 -18.90
CA VAL A 56 8.22 -15.94 -18.00
C VAL A 56 8.63 -14.57 -17.46
N PHE A 57 8.59 -14.37 -16.15
CA PHE A 57 9.11 -13.18 -15.48
C PHE A 57 10.16 -13.57 -14.43
N ASP A 58 11.09 -12.65 -14.15
CA ASP A 58 12.12 -12.83 -13.14
C ASP A 58 11.78 -12.07 -11.84
N SER A 59 12.60 -12.23 -10.81
CA SER A 59 12.43 -11.50 -9.55
C SER A 59 12.61 -9.99 -9.73
N GLN A 60 13.43 -9.55 -10.69
CA GLN A 60 13.66 -8.13 -10.96
C GLN A 60 12.39 -7.45 -11.46
N TYR A 61 11.63 -8.10 -12.33
CA TYR A 61 10.32 -7.64 -12.78
C TYR A 61 9.37 -7.39 -11.60
N VAL A 62 9.30 -8.33 -10.65
CA VAL A 62 8.42 -8.18 -9.48
C VAL A 62 8.86 -6.98 -8.63
N LEU A 63 10.17 -6.84 -8.37
CA LEU A 63 10.73 -5.70 -7.64
C LEU A 63 10.38 -4.36 -8.32
N ASP A 64 10.62 -4.26 -9.63
CA ASP A 64 10.41 -3.03 -10.41
C ASP A 64 8.94 -2.61 -10.43
N ILE A 65 8.01 -3.57 -10.62
CA ILE A 65 6.59 -3.24 -10.66
C ILE A 65 6.06 -2.91 -9.27
N SER A 66 6.49 -3.62 -8.23
CA SER A 66 6.14 -3.29 -6.84
C SER A 66 6.61 -1.89 -6.45
N GLU A 67 7.85 -1.52 -6.79
CA GLU A 67 8.36 -0.15 -6.59
C GLU A 67 7.49 0.86 -7.34
N LYS A 68 7.24 0.62 -8.63
CA LYS A 68 6.44 1.52 -9.48
C LYS A 68 5.00 1.72 -8.99
N ILE A 69 4.34 0.65 -8.52
CA ILE A 69 3.00 0.74 -7.93
C ILE A 69 3.06 1.57 -6.65
N GLY A 70 4.01 1.29 -5.75
CA GLY A 70 4.20 2.08 -4.52
C GLY A 70 4.38 3.57 -4.80
N ASP A 71 5.20 3.88 -5.80
CA ASP A 71 5.48 5.24 -6.27
C ASP A 71 4.22 5.98 -6.77
N LEU A 72 3.34 5.26 -7.49
CA LEU A 72 2.07 5.80 -7.97
C LEU A 72 1.08 6.00 -6.83
N VAL A 73 1.02 5.07 -5.88
CA VAL A 73 0.15 5.14 -4.69
C VAL A 73 0.56 6.32 -3.81
N PHE A 74 1.86 6.50 -3.55
CA PHE A 74 2.36 7.64 -2.78
C PHE A 74 1.96 8.98 -3.41
N LYS A 75 2.14 9.12 -4.73
CA LYS A 75 1.74 10.33 -5.48
C LYS A 75 0.22 10.54 -5.46
N LEU A 76 -0.56 9.46 -5.52
CA LEU A 76 -2.02 9.50 -5.41
C LEU A 76 -2.46 10.00 -4.03
N ILE A 77 -1.90 9.45 -2.95
CA ILE A 77 -2.21 9.87 -1.57
C ILE A 77 -1.79 11.33 -1.36
N SER A 78 -0.66 11.74 -1.93
CA SER A 78 -0.22 13.15 -1.91
C SER A 78 -1.21 14.08 -2.62
N ASP A 79 -1.69 13.70 -3.81
CA ASP A 79 -2.70 14.48 -4.53
C ASP A 79 -4.03 14.54 -3.74
N LEU A 80 -4.41 13.46 -3.06
CA LEU A 80 -5.58 13.41 -2.18
C LEU A 80 -5.40 14.29 -0.94
N SER A 81 -4.23 14.29 -0.32
CA SER A 81 -3.89 15.15 0.83
C SER A 81 -4.03 16.63 0.48
N VAL A 82 -3.64 17.03 -0.74
CA VAL A 82 -3.86 18.39 -1.23
C VAL A 82 -5.36 18.70 -1.30
N MET A 83 -6.18 17.79 -1.80
CA MET A 83 -7.63 17.99 -1.92
C MET A 83 -8.35 18.06 -0.56
N THR A 84 -7.89 17.31 0.44
CA THR A 84 -8.49 17.28 1.79
C THR A 84 -7.83 18.23 2.78
N GLN A 85 -6.90 19.08 2.33
CA GLN A 85 -6.20 20.04 3.20
C GLN A 85 -5.43 19.35 4.35
N ASN A 86 -4.79 18.22 4.03
CA ASN A 86 -3.94 17.40 4.92
C ASN A 86 -4.67 16.63 6.03
N GLU A 87 -5.95 16.29 5.84
CA GLU A 87 -6.73 15.52 6.81
C GLU A 87 -6.53 13.99 6.69
N ASN A 88 -5.59 13.52 5.86
CA ASN A 88 -5.40 12.10 5.50
C ASN A 88 -4.12 11.47 6.08
N VAL A 89 -3.69 11.86 7.28
CA VAL A 89 -2.44 11.33 7.87
C VAL A 89 -2.47 9.80 8.00
N GLU A 90 -3.63 9.23 8.33
CA GLU A 90 -3.82 7.79 8.44
C GLU A 90 -3.56 7.03 7.13
N LEU A 91 -3.82 7.64 5.96
CA LEU A 91 -3.51 7.01 4.67
C LEU A 91 -2.00 6.88 4.46
N PHE A 92 -1.22 7.89 4.85
CA PHE A 92 0.24 7.80 4.75
C PHE A 92 0.79 6.72 5.70
N ILE A 93 0.25 6.62 6.92
CA ILE A 93 0.63 5.56 7.86
C ILE A 93 0.30 4.18 7.28
N ALA A 94 -0.89 4.01 6.72
CA ALA A 94 -1.30 2.75 6.10
C ALA A 94 -0.42 2.40 4.89
N PHE A 95 -0.07 3.40 4.06
CA PHE A 95 0.82 3.23 2.92
C PHE A 95 2.22 2.77 3.36
N GLU A 96 2.84 3.46 4.31
CA GLU A 96 4.18 3.09 4.81
C GLU A 96 4.20 1.67 5.37
N ARG A 97 3.17 1.29 6.13
CA ARG A 97 3.04 -0.08 6.66
C ARG A 97 2.97 -1.11 5.53
N ILE A 98 2.07 -0.91 4.57
CA ILE A 98 1.90 -1.85 3.44
C ILE A 98 3.17 -1.93 2.60
N GLN A 99 3.82 -0.79 2.34
CA GLN A 99 5.06 -0.75 1.58
C GLN A 99 6.17 -1.50 2.32
N HIS A 100 6.26 -1.34 3.64
CA HIS A 100 7.20 -2.10 4.46
C HIS A 100 6.94 -3.60 4.38
N ASP A 101 5.69 -4.04 4.55
CA ASP A 101 5.30 -5.45 4.46
C ASP A 101 5.68 -6.03 3.08
N ILE A 102 5.39 -5.31 1.99
CA ILE A 102 5.77 -5.71 0.63
C ILE A 102 7.29 -5.83 0.50
N GLN A 103 8.07 -4.87 0.99
CA GLN A 103 9.53 -4.93 0.90
C GLN A 103 10.12 -6.08 1.71
N GLU A 104 9.54 -6.41 2.87
CA GLU A 104 9.97 -7.56 3.66
C GLU A 104 9.69 -8.90 2.96
N GLU A 105 8.53 -9.02 2.30
CA GLU A 105 8.20 -10.20 1.49
C GLU A 105 9.17 -10.33 0.30
N LEU A 106 9.42 -9.23 -0.42
CA LEU A 106 10.34 -9.20 -1.56
C LEU A 106 11.80 -9.45 -1.18
N ALA A 107 12.23 -9.03 0.03
CA ALA A 107 13.53 -9.34 0.58
C ALA A 107 13.70 -10.84 0.95
N GLY A 108 12.64 -11.63 0.80
CA GLY A 108 12.68 -13.07 1.00
C GLY A 108 12.62 -13.46 2.46
N LYS A 109 11.72 -12.85 3.26
CA LYS A 109 11.30 -13.43 4.53
C LYS A 109 10.91 -14.89 4.29
N ARG A 110 11.83 -15.80 4.61
CA ARG A 110 11.57 -17.24 4.60
C ARG A 110 10.57 -17.48 5.71
N ALA A 111 9.29 -17.52 5.39
CA ALA A 111 8.36 -18.35 6.13
C ALA A 111 8.85 -19.79 5.92
N PHE A 112 9.85 -20.22 6.70
CA PHE A 112 10.09 -21.63 6.86
C PHE A 112 8.77 -22.19 7.38
N PRO A 113 8.08 -23.07 6.64
CA PRO A 113 7.02 -23.80 7.29
C PRO A 113 7.68 -24.50 8.49
N MET A 114 7.06 -24.42 9.66
CA MET A 114 7.42 -25.24 10.83
C MET A 114 7.05 -26.71 10.55
N THR A 115 7.34 -27.21 9.35
CA THR A 115 7.28 -28.60 8.99
C THR A 115 8.70 -29.12 8.91
N ARG A 116 8.87 -30.33 9.43
CA ARG A 116 10.16 -31.02 9.48
C ARG A 116 10.75 -31.04 8.06
N PRO A 117 11.90 -30.40 7.80
CA PRO A 117 12.44 -30.25 6.44
C PRO A 117 13.05 -31.54 5.86
N ALA A 118 12.97 -32.65 6.59
CA ALA A 118 13.41 -33.96 6.14
C ALA A 118 12.60 -35.06 6.84
N VAL A 119 12.08 -36.00 6.07
CA VAL A 119 11.68 -37.33 6.56
C VAL A 119 12.96 -38.16 6.67
N LEU A 120 13.19 -38.80 7.82
CA LEU A 120 14.33 -39.71 7.98
C LEU A 120 14.13 -40.93 7.09
N LEU A 121 15.20 -41.47 6.49
CA LEU A 121 15.11 -42.63 5.60
C LEU A 121 14.44 -43.85 6.29
N ASP A 122 14.59 -43.98 7.62
CA ASP A 122 13.93 -45.02 8.44
C ASP A 122 12.40 -44.88 8.55
N GLU A 123 11.86 -43.67 8.32
CA GLU A 123 10.41 -43.41 8.37
C GLU A 123 9.72 -43.74 7.03
N LEU A 124 10.47 -43.98 5.94
CA LEU A 124 9.93 -44.29 4.60
C LEU A 124 9.53 -45.76 4.41
N ASN A 125 9.82 -46.64 5.36
CA ASN A 125 9.65 -48.08 5.17
C ASN A 125 8.27 -48.63 5.62
N GLY A 126 7.39 -47.76 6.13
CA GLY A 126 6.09 -48.16 6.69
C GLY A 126 5.01 -48.45 5.65
N ASP A 127 4.98 -47.71 4.54
CA ASP A 127 3.85 -47.73 3.60
C ASP A 127 4.19 -48.38 2.24
N LEU A 128 5.45 -48.76 1.99
CA LEU A 128 5.88 -49.35 0.71
C LEU A 128 5.60 -50.86 0.58
N ASN A 129 5.02 -51.49 1.61
CA ASN A 129 4.79 -52.95 1.64
C ASN A 129 3.35 -53.38 1.26
N GLU A 130 2.43 -52.48 0.92
CA GLU A 130 1.04 -52.87 0.56
C GLU A 130 0.77 -53.01 -0.95
N GLU A 131 1.73 -52.73 -1.85
CA GLU A 131 1.58 -53.04 -3.29
C GLU A 131 2.72 -53.91 -3.83
N SER A 132 2.96 -55.04 -3.16
CA SER A 132 3.68 -56.18 -3.75
C SER A 132 2.80 -57.41 -3.64
N GLY A 133 2.24 -57.82 -4.78
CA GLY A 133 1.08 -58.71 -4.90
C GLY A 133 1.14 -60.06 -4.17
N THR A 134 -0.06 -60.57 -3.85
CA THR A 134 -0.58 -61.82 -4.45
C THR A 134 -2.10 -61.81 -4.47
#